data_AF-A0A1C0SHK5-F1
#
_entry.id   AF-A0A1C0SHK5-F1
#
_cell.length_a   1.000
_cell.length_b   1.000
_cell.length_c   1.000
_cell.angle_alpha   90.00
_cell.angle_beta   90.00
_cell.angle_gamma   90.00
#
_symmetry.space_group_name_H-M   'P 1'
#
loop_
_entity.id
_entity.type
_entity.pdbx_description
1 polymer ?
#
loop_
_entity_poly.entity_id
_entity_poly.type
_entity_poly.pdbx_seq_one_letter_code
_entity_poly.pdbx_strand_id
1 'polypeptide(L)' 'MIVIASFLLGILACGLRSTRACLLAGMAVLALAGLGGDWIQATAAIGAYNMGVALALCGAIAIGLQRDRR' A
#
# COMPACT_ATOMS: atom_id res chain seq x y z
N MET A 1 3.77 -14.25 -5.80
CA MET A 1 4.26 -13.01 -6.49
C MET A 1 3.38 -11.80 -6.21
N ILE A 2 2.04 -11.94 -6.17
CA ILE A 2 1.12 -10.81 -5.98
C ILE A 2 1.32 -10.03 -4.66
N VAL A 3 1.64 -10.71 -3.56
CA VAL A 3 1.84 -10.08 -2.24
C VAL A 3 2.94 -9.01 -2.26
N ILE A 4 4.10 -9.34 -2.85
CA ILE A 4 5.22 -8.40 -2.97
C ILE A 4 4.86 -7.23 -3.89
N ALA A 5 4.16 -7.52 -4.99
CA ALA A 5 3.68 -6.49 -5.92
C ALA A 5 2.70 -5.54 -5.24
N SER A 6 1.77 -6.06 -4.44
CA SER A 6 0.82 -5.28 -3.65
C SER A 6 1.51 -4.38 -2.63
N PHE A 7 2.55 -4.88 -1.93
CA PHE A 7 3.36 -4.07 -1.02
C PHE A 7 4.03 -2.89 -1.71
N LEU A 8 4.73 -3.14 -2.83
CA LEU A 8 5.37 -2.09 -3.62
C LEU A 8 4.35 -1.09 -4.16
N LEU A 9 3.19 -1.57 -4.59
CA LEU A 9 2.09 -0.72 -5.04
C LEU A 9 1.56 0.15 -3.90
N GLY A 10 1.50 -0.35 -2.66
CA GLY A 10 1.15 0.43 -1.47
C GLY A 10 2.09 1.60 -1.23
N ILE A 11 3.40 1.35 -1.33
CA ILE A 11 4.43 2.41 -1.23
C ILE A 11 4.22 3.47 -2.32
N LEU A 12 4.05 3.03 -3.57
CA LEU A 12 3.90 3.93 -4.72
C LEU A 12 2.60 4.74 -4.65
N ALA A 13 1.50 4.08 -4.26
CA ALA A 13 0.18 4.69 -4.10
C ALA A 13 0.19 5.79 -3.04
N CYS A 14 0.99 5.63 -1.98
CA CYS A 14 1.17 6.67 -0.97
C CYS A 14 1.85 7.93 -1.52
N GLY A 15 2.70 7.79 -2.55
CA GLY A 15 3.33 8.91 -3.26
C GLY A 15 2.38 9.66 -4.20
N LEU A 16 1.27 9.05 -4.61
CA LEU A 16 0.19 9.76 -5.30
C LEU A 16 -0.45 10.69 -4.28
N ARG A 17 -0.31 12.01 -4.49
CA ARG A 17 -0.76 13.10 -3.60
C ARG A 17 -2.31 13.21 -3.46
N SER A 18 -3.02 12.09 -3.57
CA SER A 18 -4.47 11.94 -3.56
C SER A 18 -4.88 10.67 -2.80
N THR A 19 -5.55 10.85 -1.66
CA THR A 19 -6.10 9.76 -0.84
C THR A 19 -7.06 8.87 -1.62
N ARG A 20 -7.84 9.46 -2.54
CA ARG A 20 -8.80 8.73 -3.38
C ARG A 20 -8.09 7.75 -4.32
N ALA A 21 -6.96 8.15 -4.91
CA ALA A 21 -6.19 7.29 -5.79
C ALA A 21 -5.61 6.08 -5.02
N CYS A 22 -5.17 6.32 -3.78
CA CYS A 22 -4.71 5.26 -2.88
C CYS A 22 -5.83 4.24 -2.60
N LEU A 23 -7.03 4.70 -2.22
CA LEU A 23 -8.18 3.82 -1.99
C LEU A 23 -8.57 3.01 -3.23
N LEU A 24 -8.59 3.64 -4.40
CA LEU A 24 -8.89 2.96 -5.67
C LEU A 24 -7.87 1.86 -6.00
N ALA A 25 -6.58 2.11 -5.73
CA ALA A 25 -5.53 1.10 -5.92
C ALA A 25 -5.72 -0.11 -4.98
N GLY A 26 -6.05 0.12 -3.70
CA GLY A 26 -6.36 -0.97 -2.76
C GLY A 26 -7.58 -1.79 -3.19
N MET A 27 -8.64 -1.13 -3.66
CA MET A 27 -9.84 -1.80 -4.20
C MET A 27 -9.52 -2.63 -5.44
N ALA A 28 -8.67 -2.11 -6.34
CA ALA A 28 -8.24 -2.84 -7.53
C ALA A 28 -7.42 -4.09 -7.15
N VAL A 29 -6.51 -3.99 -6.17
CA VAL A 29 -5.75 -5.14 -5.66
C VAL A 29 -6.68 -6.22 -5.10
N LEU A 30 -7.68 -5.83 -4.29
CA LEU A 30 -8.65 -6.78 -3.75
C LEU A 30 -9.44 -7.48 -4.86
N ALA A 31 -9.98 -6.70 -5.81
CA ALA A 31 -10.75 -7.24 -6.91
C ALA A 31 -9.91 -8.22 -7.74
N LEU A 32 -8.70 -7.82 -8.15
CA LEU A 32 -7.79 -8.65 -8.92
C LEU A 32 -7.37 -9.93 -8.19
N ALA A 33 -7.09 -9.84 -6.89
CA ALA A 33 -6.70 -11.01 -6.13
C ALA A 33 -7.89 -11.94 -5.85
N GLY A 34 -9.10 -11.39 -5.67
CA GLY A 34 -10.34 -12.14 -5.49
C GLY A 34 -10.80 -12.89 -6.75
N LEU A 35 -10.46 -12.39 -7.95
CA LEU A 35 -10.73 -13.11 -9.21
C LEU A 35 -10.00 -14.47 -9.30
N GLY A 36 -8.92 -14.64 -8.54
CA GLY A 36 -8.19 -15.91 -8.45
C GLY A 36 -8.90 -16.99 -7.61
N GLY A 37 -10.01 -16.66 -6.93
CA GLY A 37 -10.79 -17.58 -6.10
C GLY A 37 -10.14 -17.95 -4.75
N ASP A 38 -8.85 -17.65 -4.56
CA ASP A 38 -8.13 -17.85 -3.31
C ASP A 38 -8.20 -16.60 -2.41
N TRP A 39 -9.16 -16.63 -1.48
CA TRP A 39 -9.38 -15.54 -0.53
C TRP A 39 -8.23 -15.38 0.47
N ILE A 40 -7.45 -16.42 0.76
CA ILE A 40 -6.29 -16.31 1.65
C ILE A 40 -5.23 -15.46 0.97
N GLN A 41 -4.97 -15.74 -0.31
CA GLN A 41 -4.04 -14.95 -1.11
C GLN A 41 -4.54 -13.51 -1.32
N ALA A 42 -5.86 -13.30 -1.49
CA ALA A 42 -6.45 -11.97 -1.61
C ALA A 42 -6.32 -11.14 -0.32
N THR A 43 -6.59 -11.73 0.83
CA THR A 43 -6.37 -11.08 2.13
C THR A 43 -4.90 -10.75 2.34
N ALA A 44 -3.99 -11.67 1.99
CA ALA A 44 -2.55 -11.43 2.06
C ALA A 44 -2.11 -10.27 1.14
N ALA A 45 -2.69 -10.16 -0.06
CA ALA A 45 -2.40 -9.08 -1.01
C ALA A 45 -2.87 -7.70 -0.49
N ILE A 46 -4.08 -7.60 0.07
CA ILE A 46 -4.53 -6.36 0.73
C ILE A 46 -3.64 -6.04 1.93
N GLY A 47 -3.35 -7.03 2.76
CA GLY A 47 -2.51 -6.84 3.95
C GLY A 47 -1.15 -6.25 3.57
N ALA A 48 -0.51 -6.81 2.55
CA ALA A 48 0.75 -6.31 2.01
C ALA A 48 0.63 -4.89 1.44
N TYR A 49 -0.44 -4.59 0.69
CA TYR A 49 -0.71 -3.23 0.22
C TYR A 49 -0.79 -2.21 1.37
N ASN A 50 -1.57 -2.51 2.40
CA ASN A 50 -1.72 -1.65 3.57
C ASN A 50 -0.41 -1.49 4.35
N MET A 51 0.40 -2.55 4.46
CA MET A 51 1.73 -2.46 5.06
C MET A 51 2.66 -1.53 4.27
N GLY A 52 2.62 -1.56 2.94
CA GLY A 52 3.39 -0.65 2.08
C GLY A 52 2.99 0.81 2.25
N VAL A 53 1.69 1.09 2.30
CA VAL A 53 1.12 2.42 2.59
C VAL A 53 1.60 2.92 3.96
N ALA A 54 1.47 2.08 4.99
CA ALA A 54 1.89 2.43 6.35
C ALA A 54 3.39 2.73 6.42
N LEU A 55 4.23 1.92 5.78
CA LEU A 55 5.68 2.14 5.75
C LEU A 55 6.04 3.48 5.09
N ALA A 56 5.41 3.80 3.97
CA ALA A 56 5.65 5.07 3.27
C ALA A 56 5.25 6.29 4.13
N LEU A 57 4.10 6.21 4.81
CA LEU A 57 3.65 7.26 5.75
C LEU A 57 4.61 7.42 6.93
N CYS A 58 4.99 6.32 7.58
CA CYS A 58 5.94 6.33 8.68
C CYS A 58 7.29 6.91 8.23
N GLY A 59 7.78 6.54 7.05
CA GLY A 59 8.99 7.11 6.46
C GLY A 59 8.89 8.62 6.24
N ALA A 60 7.79 9.09 5.66
CA ALA A 60 7.56 10.52 5.45
C ALA A 60 7.52 11.31 6.76
N ILE A 61 6.85 10.78 7.79
CA ILE A 61 6.81 11.38 9.13
C ILE A 61 8.21 11.42 9.75
N ALA A 62 8.97 10.32 9.70
CA ALA A 62 10.31 10.25 10.25
C ALA A 62 11.27 11.25 9.57
N ILE A 63 11.19 11.40 8.24
CA ILE A 63 11.98 12.38 7.49
C ILE A 63 11.58 13.82 7.88
N GLY A 64 10.28 14.08 8.02
CA GLY A 64 9.77 15.38 8.51
C GLY A 64 10.33 15.72 9.90
N LEU A 65 10.20 14.79 10.85
CA LEU A 65 10.73 14.94 12.21
C LEU A 65 12.26 15.14 12.23
N GLN A 66 13.00 14.48 11.34
CA GLN A 66 14.45 14.67 11.21
C GLN A 66 14.81 16.04 10.63
N ARG A 67 13.99 16.57 9.72
CA ARG A 67 14.19 17.89 9.12
C ARG A 67 13.95 19.00 10.15
N ASP A 68 12.91 18.88 10.97
CA ASP A 68 12.57 19.90 11.99
C ASP A 68 13.56 19.94 13.17
N ARG A 69 14.35 18.88 13.35
CA ARG A 69 15.38 18.77 14.40
C ARG A 69 16.74 19.36 14.00
N ARG A 70 16.96 19.66 12.72
CA ARG A 70 18.20 20.26 12.20
C ARG A 70 18.06 21.76 12.04
#